data_AF-A0A1E7KBV1-F1
#
_entry.id   AF-A0A1E7KBV1-F1
#
_cell.length_a   1.000
_cell.length_b   1.000
_cell.length_c   1.000
_cell.angle_alpha   90.00
_cell.angle_beta   90.00
_cell.angle_gamma   90.00
#
_symmetry.space_group_name_H-M   'P 1'
#
loop_
_entity.id
_entity.type
_entity.pdbx_description
1 polymer ?
#
loop_
_entity_poly.entity_id
_entity_poly.type
_entity_poly.pdbx_seq_one_letter_code
_entity_poly.pdbx_strand_id
1 'polypeptide(L)'
;MVHRGLPLERVCSRLAARGIRLSPATLSYWQHGRTVPERYNSLRAVAELEDILRLPGGTLGALLPPQRPRGGARDGTAVGRVARQPLFGAGSWQERALGTDLSRLNENLTVVSTREVLHLDDRGRLSQLSVSHLVRARENGARRMVNLHCLDNPGASRVHVDPVCGRTERLHLHPESGSVLIATRFGRDLLRGETALVEYRLRPEDGVLPAGRHEHGVNSPHRAYLLQVFFHPARVPAVCQTTFRPDADAEPKGLRRLRLDVPHSAHLHRNRCERGLHGLAWTWPKDLVAGRPAAA
;
A
#
# COMPACT_ATOMS: atom_id res chain seq x y z
N MET A 1 -40.59 -4.17 11.55
CA MET A 1 -40.99 -5.46 12.19
C MET A 1 -40.18 -5.64 13.46
N VAL A 2 -40.88 -5.70 14.59
CA VAL A 2 -40.33 -5.73 15.96
C VAL A 2 -39.58 -7.05 16.19
N HIS A 3 -38.25 -7.01 16.35
CA HIS A 3 -37.49 -8.20 16.75
C HIS A 3 -37.68 -8.45 18.25
N ARG A 4 -38.60 -9.36 18.58
CA ARG A 4 -38.72 -9.98 19.90
C ARG A 4 -37.34 -10.53 20.31
N GLY A 5 -36.79 -9.98 21.39
CA GLY A 5 -35.43 -10.23 21.84
C GLY A 5 -35.15 -11.70 22.11
N LEU A 6 -34.04 -12.21 21.55
CA LEU A 6 -33.47 -13.48 21.99
C LEU A 6 -33.15 -13.37 23.49
N PRO A 7 -33.50 -14.37 24.31
CA PRO A 7 -33.08 -14.40 25.71
C PRO A 7 -31.56 -14.29 25.78
N LEU A 8 -31.04 -13.44 26.68
CA LEU A 8 -29.60 -13.18 26.80
C LEU A 8 -28.80 -14.47 27.01
N GLU A 9 -29.37 -15.46 27.71
CA GLU A 9 -28.77 -16.79 27.88
C GLU A 9 -28.55 -17.53 26.56
N ARG A 10 -29.49 -17.40 25.61
CA ARG A 10 -29.39 -18.00 24.27
C ARG A 10 -28.34 -17.28 23.42
N VAL A 11 -28.17 -15.97 23.62
CA VAL A 11 -27.10 -15.19 22.99
C VAL A 11 -25.74 -15.61 23.54
N CYS A 12 -25.60 -15.74 24.86
CA CYS A 12 -24.39 -16.24 25.51
C CYS A 12 -24.01 -17.66 25.05
N SER A 13 -24.99 -18.56 24.92
CA SER A 13 -24.76 -19.92 24.43
C SER A 13 -24.22 -19.94 22.99
N ARG A 14 -24.75 -19.09 22.11
CA ARG A 14 -24.27 -18.97 20.72
C ARG A 14 -22.87 -18.36 20.62
N LEU A 15 -22.56 -17.38 21.47
CA LEU A 15 -21.21 -16.83 21.57
C LEU A 15 -20.21 -17.87 22.09
N ALA A 16 -20.62 -18.69 23.08
CA ALA A 16 -19.77 -19.75 23.62
C ALA A 16 -19.44 -20.81 22.56
N ALA A 17 -20.39 -21.18 21.69
CA ALA A 17 -20.15 -22.06 20.54
C ALA A 17 -19.14 -21.49 19.53
N ARG A 18 -18.93 -20.16 19.53
CA ARG A 18 -17.92 -19.45 18.72
C ARG A 18 -16.63 -19.14 19.49
N GLY A 19 -16.45 -19.77 20.66
CA GLY A 19 -15.25 -19.63 21.50
C GLY A 19 -15.22 -18.38 22.38
N ILE A 20 -16.34 -17.66 22.52
CA ILE A 20 -16.44 -16.42 23.30
C ILE A 20 -17.34 -16.64 24.51
N ARG A 21 -16.77 -16.68 25.72
CA ARG A 21 -17.56 -16.83 26.96
C ARG A 21 -17.90 -15.46 27.54
N LEU A 22 -19.18 -15.11 27.57
CA LEU A 22 -19.72 -13.93 28.25
C LEU A 22 -20.90 -14.33 29.13
N SER A 23 -21.08 -13.66 30.27
CA SER A 23 -22.25 -13.88 31.12
C SER A 23 -23.46 -13.07 30.63
N PRO A 24 -24.70 -13.53 30.90
CA PRO A 24 -25.91 -12.74 30.59
C PRO A 24 -25.90 -11.36 31.26
N ALA A 25 -25.31 -11.25 32.45
CA ALA A 25 -25.16 -9.98 33.16
C ALA A 25 -24.26 -8.98 32.40
N THR A 26 -23.15 -9.45 31.80
CA THR A 26 -22.27 -8.61 30.99
C THR A 26 -22.98 -8.08 29.74
N LEU A 27 -23.73 -8.92 29.03
CA LEU A 27 -24.51 -8.48 27.87
C LEU A 27 -25.64 -7.52 28.26
N SER A 28 -26.31 -7.77 29.39
CA SER A 28 -27.33 -6.86 29.93
C SER A 28 -26.75 -5.49 30.26
N TYR A 29 -25.55 -5.44 30.85
CA TYR A 29 -24.86 -4.17 31.12
C TYR A 29 -24.41 -3.44 29.85
N TRP A 30 -24.10 -4.15 28.76
CA TRP A 30 -23.82 -3.52 27.46
C TRP A 30 -25.08 -2.98 26.81
N GLN A 31 -26.19 -3.72 26.85
CA GLN A 31 -27.47 -3.27 26.30
C GLN A 31 -27.99 -1.98 26.95
N HIS A 32 -27.77 -1.81 28.26
CA HIS A 32 -28.18 -0.62 28.99
C HIS A 32 -27.08 0.44 29.10
N GLY A 33 -25.95 0.28 28.39
CA GLY A 33 -24.83 1.23 28.40
C GLY A 33 -24.12 1.40 29.75
N ARG A 34 -24.35 0.51 30.73
CA ARG A 34 -23.72 0.56 32.06
C ARG A 34 -22.23 0.20 32.02
N THR A 35 -21.86 -0.65 31.07
CA THR A 35 -20.45 -0.94 30.76
C THR A 35 -20.28 -0.98 29.25
N VAL A 36 -19.08 -0.65 28.78
CA VAL A 36 -18.76 -0.63 27.36
C VAL A 36 -17.68 -1.67 27.08
N PRO A 37 -17.82 -2.48 26.01
CA PRO A 37 -16.77 -3.42 25.60
C PRO A 37 -15.55 -2.66 25.06
N GLU A 38 -14.47 -2.64 25.85
CA GLU A 38 -13.22 -1.95 25.49
C GLU A 38 -12.07 -2.91 25.12
N ARG A 39 -12.07 -4.14 25.65
CA ARG A 39 -10.96 -5.09 25.47
C ARG A 39 -11.10 -5.88 24.17
N TYR A 40 -9.98 -6.33 23.60
CA TYR A 40 -9.93 -7.08 22.34
C TYR A 40 -10.94 -8.24 22.27
N ASN A 41 -11.02 -9.07 23.32
CA ASN A 41 -11.97 -10.20 23.37
C ASN A 41 -13.44 -9.73 23.45
N SER A 42 -13.70 -8.56 24.05
CA SER A 42 -15.04 -7.96 24.14
C SER A 42 -15.45 -7.30 22.82
N LEU A 43 -14.52 -6.66 22.11
CA LEU A 43 -14.74 -6.11 20.77
C LEU A 43 -14.99 -7.20 19.73
N ARG A 44 -14.25 -8.31 19.83
CA ARG A 44 -14.52 -9.53 19.04
C ARG A 44 -15.91 -10.08 19.33
N ALA A 45 -16.35 -10.07 20.59
CA ALA A 45 -17.70 -10.50 20.94
C ALA A 45 -18.80 -9.60 20.32
N VAL A 46 -18.55 -8.30 20.17
CA VAL A 46 -19.48 -7.36 19.52
C VAL A 46 -19.64 -7.67 18.03
N ALA A 47 -18.55 -8.00 17.33
CA ALA A 47 -18.61 -8.42 15.93
C ALA A 47 -19.41 -9.72 15.75
N GLU A 48 -19.18 -10.72 16.61
CA GLU A 48 -19.92 -11.99 16.56
C GLU A 48 -21.41 -11.85 16.95
N LEU A 49 -21.74 -10.84 17.76
CA LEU A 49 -23.13 -10.50 18.10
C LEU A 49 -23.90 -9.98 16.91
N GLU A 50 -23.27 -9.19 16.03
CA GLU A 50 -23.90 -8.69 14.81
C GLU A 50 -24.35 -9.87 13.93
N ASP A 51 -23.51 -10.88 13.75
CA ASP A 51 -23.86 -12.09 13.02
C ASP A 51 -24.98 -12.91 13.70
N ILE A 52 -24.92 -13.07 15.03
CA ILE A 52 -25.92 -13.83 15.80
C ILE A 52 -27.30 -13.16 15.74
N LEU A 53 -27.32 -11.82 15.70
CA LEU A 53 -28.51 -10.99 15.63
C LEU A 53 -28.93 -10.67 14.18
N ARG A 54 -28.16 -11.14 13.18
CA ARG A 54 -28.35 -10.88 11.74
C ARG A 54 -28.35 -9.39 11.41
N LEU A 55 -27.48 -8.64 12.06
CA LEU A 55 -27.22 -7.23 11.78
C LEU A 55 -26.08 -7.11 10.75
N PRO A 56 -26.07 -6.06 9.92
CA PRO A 56 -24.90 -5.73 9.09
C PRO A 56 -23.66 -5.53 9.96
N GLY A 57 -22.51 -6.01 9.49
CA GLY A 57 -21.23 -5.86 10.19
C GLY A 57 -20.89 -4.39 10.46
N GLY A 58 -20.46 -4.08 11.68
CA GLY A 58 -20.14 -2.73 12.16
C GLY A 58 -21.31 -1.96 12.77
N THR A 59 -22.55 -2.49 12.73
CA THR A 59 -23.75 -1.83 13.29
C THR A 59 -23.65 -1.56 14.79
N LEU A 60 -23.23 -2.55 15.57
CA LEU A 60 -23.01 -2.43 17.01
C LEU A 60 -21.64 -1.81 17.31
N GLY A 61 -20.64 -2.07 16.47
CA GLY A 61 -19.30 -1.46 16.59
C GLY A 61 -19.33 0.07 16.50
N ALA A 62 -20.20 0.64 15.67
CA ALA A 62 -20.39 2.08 15.51
C ALA A 62 -21.00 2.78 16.76
N LEU A 63 -21.63 2.01 17.65
CA LEU A 63 -22.22 2.51 18.89
C LEU A 63 -21.21 2.56 20.06
N LEU A 64 -19.97 2.11 19.85
CA LEU A 64 -18.95 2.10 20.89
C LEU A 64 -18.16 3.42 20.93
N PRO A 65 -17.95 4.00 22.13
CA PRO A 65 -17.19 5.24 22.28
C PRO A 65 -15.72 5.06 21.88
N PRO A 66 -15.09 6.12 21.33
CA PRO A 66 -13.70 6.09 20.89
C PRO A 66 -12.73 5.83 22.05
N GLN A 67 -11.79 4.90 21.84
CA GLN A 67 -10.87 4.45 22.87
C GLN A 67 -9.86 5.53 23.28
N ARG A 68 -9.82 5.87 24.58
CA ARG A 68 -8.81 6.77 25.16
C ARG A 68 -7.58 5.98 25.62
N PRO A 69 -6.36 6.28 25.13
CA PRO A 69 -5.14 5.67 25.65
C PRO A 69 -4.81 6.26 27.03
N ARG A 70 -4.73 5.40 28.06
CA ARG A 70 -4.15 5.76 29.36
C ARG A 70 -2.61 5.66 29.28
N GLY A 71 -1.94 6.59 29.97
CA GLY A 71 -0.50 6.94 29.90
C GLY A 71 0.52 5.80 30.06
N GLY A 72 1.82 5.98 29.82
CA GLY A 72 2.58 7.19 29.55
C GLY A 72 4.08 6.87 29.48
N ALA A 73 4.76 7.39 28.47
CA ALA A 73 6.17 7.80 28.50
C ALA A 73 6.30 8.90 27.44
N ARG A 74 6.28 10.16 27.93
CA ARG A 74 6.53 11.43 27.21
C ARG A 74 8.06 11.58 27.05
N ASP A 75 8.65 12.19 26.03
CA ASP A 75 8.23 13.29 25.16
C ASP A 75 8.82 13.16 23.75
N GLY A 76 8.08 13.66 22.76
CA GLY A 76 8.49 13.72 21.36
C GLY A 76 7.31 13.77 20.38
N THR A 77 6.35 14.66 20.63
CA THR A 77 5.26 15.12 19.74
C THR A 77 4.31 14.07 19.16
N ALA A 78 3.12 14.05 19.74
CA ALA A 78 1.91 13.44 19.20
C ALA A 78 1.41 14.21 17.96
N VAL A 79 1.20 13.51 16.85
CA VAL A 79 0.20 13.88 15.84
C VAL A 79 -0.83 12.75 15.83
N GLY A 80 -2.10 13.13 15.97
CA GLY A 80 -3.22 12.25 16.21
C GLY A 80 -3.35 11.10 15.21
N ARG A 81 -4.00 10.02 15.65
CA ARG A 81 -4.51 8.96 14.77
C ARG A 81 -5.74 9.50 14.03
N VAL A 82 -5.52 10.54 13.22
CA VAL A 82 -6.40 10.96 12.13
C VAL A 82 -6.61 9.71 11.27
N ALA A 83 -7.84 9.44 10.82
CA ALA A 83 -8.08 8.49 9.75
C ALA A 83 -7.06 8.79 8.66
N ARG A 84 -6.05 7.92 8.49
CA ARG A 84 -4.90 8.24 7.64
C ARG A 84 -5.45 8.39 6.23
N GLN A 85 -5.53 9.63 5.76
CA GLN A 85 -6.05 9.98 4.44
C GLN A 85 -5.30 9.11 3.43
N PRO A 86 -6.00 8.38 2.57
CA PRO A 86 -5.36 7.32 1.82
C PRO A 86 -4.32 7.88 0.84
N LEU A 87 -3.20 7.16 0.69
CA LEU A 87 -2.04 7.68 -0.04
C LEU A 87 -2.33 7.86 -1.54
N PHE A 88 -3.26 7.08 -2.08
CA PHE A 88 -3.59 7.04 -3.50
C PHE A 88 -4.83 7.88 -3.88
N GLY A 89 -5.37 8.65 -2.94
CA GLY A 89 -6.51 9.56 -3.15
C GLY A 89 -7.87 8.89 -3.00
N ALA A 90 -8.83 9.60 -2.42
CA ALA A 90 -10.13 9.03 -2.03
C ALA A 90 -10.90 8.46 -3.24
N GLY A 91 -11.29 7.19 -3.15
CA GLY A 91 -11.98 6.52 -4.26
C GLY A 91 -11.06 6.17 -5.42
N SER A 92 -9.76 6.10 -5.22
CA SER A 92 -8.83 5.49 -6.17
C SER A 92 -9.21 4.03 -6.46
N TRP A 93 -8.83 3.49 -7.62
CA TRP A 93 -9.13 2.07 -7.91
C TRP A 93 -8.48 1.17 -6.86
N GLN A 94 -7.31 1.56 -6.34
CA GLN A 94 -6.59 0.88 -5.28
C GLN A 94 -7.56 0.74 -4.10
N GLU A 95 -8.15 1.84 -3.64
CA GLU A 95 -9.13 1.86 -2.55
C GLU A 95 -10.41 1.08 -2.85
N ARG A 96 -10.89 1.10 -4.09
CA ARG A 96 -12.09 0.31 -4.44
C ARG A 96 -11.81 -1.19 -4.50
N ALA A 97 -10.65 -1.58 -5.02
CA ALA A 97 -10.27 -2.98 -5.21
C ALA A 97 -9.78 -3.66 -3.92
N LEU A 98 -9.18 -2.89 -3.01
CA LEU A 98 -8.57 -3.39 -1.78
C LEU A 98 -9.23 -2.82 -0.51
N GLY A 99 -10.12 -1.83 -0.63
CA GLY A 99 -10.87 -1.27 0.49
C GLY A 99 -9.98 -0.75 1.62
N THR A 100 -10.43 -1.00 2.85
CA THR A 100 -9.69 -0.71 4.08
C THR A 100 -8.43 -1.56 4.24
N ASP A 101 -8.28 -2.66 3.49
CA ASP A 101 -7.12 -3.57 3.56
C ASP A 101 -5.84 -2.96 2.97
N LEU A 102 -5.94 -1.96 2.10
CA LEU A 102 -4.77 -1.19 1.63
C LEU A 102 -3.91 -0.63 2.76
N SER A 103 -4.57 -0.05 3.76
CA SER A 103 -3.92 0.55 4.91
C SER A 103 -3.27 -0.50 5.83
N ARG A 104 -3.70 -1.75 5.69
CA ARG A 104 -3.23 -2.93 6.43
C ARG A 104 -2.26 -3.79 5.62
N LEU A 105 -2.03 -3.47 4.34
CA LEU A 105 -1.05 -4.19 3.54
C LEU A 105 0.31 -4.16 4.23
N ASN A 106 0.87 -5.34 4.43
CA ASN A 106 2.15 -5.53 5.10
C ASN A 106 2.18 -4.95 6.53
N GLU A 107 1.06 -4.82 7.24
CA GLU A 107 1.03 -4.24 8.59
C GLU A 107 1.86 -5.03 9.61
N ASN A 108 2.03 -6.33 9.37
CA ASN A 108 2.89 -7.25 10.11
C ASN A 108 4.37 -7.17 9.70
N LEU A 109 4.73 -6.29 8.78
CA LEU A 109 6.10 -6.03 8.32
C LEU A 109 6.50 -4.58 8.57
N THR A 110 7.80 -4.38 8.72
CA THR A 110 8.45 -3.08 8.57
C THR A 110 9.35 -3.16 7.35
N VAL A 111 9.10 -2.32 6.35
CA VAL A 111 10.01 -2.17 5.22
C VAL A 111 11.22 -1.38 5.70
N VAL A 112 12.37 -2.06 5.78
CA VAL A 112 13.63 -1.46 6.24
C VAL A 112 14.20 -0.60 5.13
N SER A 113 14.28 -1.14 3.91
CA SER A 113 14.73 -0.40 2.74
C SER A 113 14.05 -0.89 1.47
N THR A 114 13.89 0.03 0.53
CA THR A 114 13.44 -0.24 -0.84
C THR A 114 14.49 0.27 -1.83
N ARG A 115 14.86 -0.57 -2.80
CA ARG A 115 15.60 -0.15 -3.99
C ARG A 115 14.75 -0.45 -5.22
N GLU A 116 14.60 0.55 -6.07
CA GLU A 116 13.98 0.42 -7.38
C GLU A 116 14.96 0.86 -8.47
N VAL A 117 15.07 0.04 -9.51
CA VAL A 117 15.86 0.34 -10.69
C VAL A 117 14.95 0.25 -11.91
N LEU A 118 14.70 1.39 -12.52
CA LEU A 118 13.84 1.56 -13.68
C LEU A 118 14.71 1.69 -14.93
N HIS A 119 14.36 0.99 -16.00
CA HIS A 119 14.93 1.16 -17.32
C HIS A 119 13.85 1.60 -18.29
N LEU A 120 14.17 2.61 -19.09
CA LEU A 120 13.33 3.09 -20.18
C LEU A 120 13.92 2.64 -21.52
N ASP A 121 13.07 2.24 -22.45
CA ASP A 121 13.46 1.91 -23.83
C ASP A 121 13.74 3.17 -24.67
N ASP A 122 14.10 2.95 -25.94
CA ASP A 122 14.35 4.00 -26.94
C ASP A 122 13.11 4.87 -27.22
N ARG A 123 11.92 4.39 -26.88
CA ARG A 123 10.64 5.11 -26.93
C ARG A 123 10.26 5.69 -25.57
N GLY A 124 11.16 5.72 -24.59
CA GLY A 124 10.91 6.30 -23.26
C GLY A 124 9.82 5.57 -22.48
N ARG A 125 9.50 4.33 -22.83
CA ARG A 125 8.53 3.46 -22.14
C ARG A 125 9.25 2.59 -21.13
N LEU A 126 8.54 2.16 -20.09
CA LEU A 126 9.10 1.24 -19.10
C LEU A 126 9.42 -0.11 -19.76
N SER A 127 10.69 -0.46 -19.84
CA SER A 127 11.15 -1.77 -20.32
C SER A 127 11.36 -2.76 -19.18
N GLN A 128 11.87 -2.27 -18.04
CA GLN A 128 12.09 -3.09 -16.86
C GLN A 128 12.05 -2.25 -15.57
N LEU A 129 11.38 -2.79 -14.54
CA LEU A 129 11.45 -2.33 -13.17
C LEU A 129 12.00 -3.46 -12.29
N SER A 130 13.18 -3.28 -11.73
CA SER A 130 13.73 -4.18 -10.71
C SER A 130 13.44 -3.62 -9.32
N VAL A 131 12.89 -4.44 -8.44
CA VAL A 131 12.50 -4.04 -7.09
C VAL A 131 13.17 -4.95 -6.07
N SER A 132 13.81 -4.36 -5.06
CA SER A 132 14.35 -5.06 -3.90
C SER A 132 13.84 -4.43 -2.62
N HIS A 133 13.21 -5.24 -1.77
CA HIS A 133 12.86 -4.85 -0.41
C HIS A 133 13.63 -5.68 0.60
N LEU A 134 14.19 -5.02 1.61
CA LEU A 134 14.54 -5.64 2.88
C LEU A 134 13.40 -5.37 3.86
N VAL A 135 12.74 -6.43 4.34
CA VAL A 135 11.66 -6.32 5.30
C VAL A 135 12.03 -6.99 6.62
N ARG A 136 11.38 -6.55 7.70
CA ARG A 136 11.48 -7.14 9.03
C ARG A 136 10.08 -7.48 9.54
N ALA A 137 9.89 -8.69 10.06
CA ALA A 137 8.63 -9.09 10.67
C ALA A 137 8.41 -8.35 12.01
N ARG A 138 7.19 -7.82 12.21
CA ARG A 138 6.77 -7.14 13.46
C ARG A 138 6.15 -8.09 14.47
N GLU A 139 5.65 -9.22 13.99
CA GLU A 139 5.01 -10.30 14.72
C GLU A 139 5.38 -11.66 14.10
N ASN A 140 5.07 -12.75 14.81
CA ASN A 140 5.31 -14.10 14.31
C ASN A 140 4.30 -14.48 13.22
N GLY A 141 4.71 -15.30 12.26
CA GLY A 141 3.83 -15.82 11.20
C GLY A 141 3.73 -14.92 9.97
N ALA A 142 4.58 -13.89 9.86
CA ALA A 142 4.65 -13.11 8.63
C ALA A 142 5.17 -13.98 7.49
N ARG A 143 4.33 -14.20 6.47
CA ARG A 143 4.58 -15.20 5.41
C ARG A 143 4.76 -14.64 4.01
N ARG A 144 4.39 -13.37 3.80
CA ARG A 144 4.42 -12.73 2.48
C ARG A 144 4.50 -11.20 2.59
N MET A 145 4.97 -10.60 1.51
CA MET A 145 4.84 -9.16 1.23
C MET A 145 3.92 -8.96 0.02
N VAL A 146 3.06 -7.96 0.07
CA VAL A 146 2.23 -7.52 -1.05
C VAL A 146 2.76 -6.18 -1.57
N ASN A 147 3.11 -6.13 -2.85
CA ASN A 147 3.53 -4.92 -3.53
C ASN A 147 2.46 -4.45 -4.50
N LEU A 148 2.31 -3.14 -4.61
CA LEU A 148 1.38 -2.50 -5.53
C LEU A 148 2.14 -1.50 -6.40
N HIS A 149 2.12 -1.74 -7.70
CA HIS A 149 2.72 -0.85 -8.70
C HIS A 149 1.62 -0.16 -9.48
N CYS A 150 1.76 1.15 -9.66
CA CYS A 150 0.98 1.90 -10.64
C CYS A 150 1.91 2.16 -11.81
N LEU A 151 1.72 1.44 -12.91
CA LEU A 151 2.50 1.70 -14.11
C LEU A 151 1.88 2.94 -14.76
N ASP A 152 2.68 3.95 -15.06
CA ASP A 152 2.26 5.20 -15.73
C ASP A 152 1.87 4.98 -17.22
N ASN A 153 1.31 3.80 -17.53
CA ASN A 153 0.88 3.34 -18.83
C ASN A 153 -0.46 2.58 -18.71
N PRO A 154 -1.61 3.28 -18.78
CA PRO A 154 -2.89 2.61 -18.94
C PRO A 154 -2.88 1.79 -20.24
N GLY A 155 -3.31 0.53 -20.17
CA GLY A 155 -3.41 -0.34 -21.35
C GLY A 155 -2.31 -1.39 -21.51
N ALA A 156 -1.34 -1.50 -20.59
CA ALA A 156 -0.52 -2.72 -20.52
C ALA A 156 -1.43 -3.92 -20.24
N SER A 157 -1.67 -4.74 -21.27
CA SER A 157 -2.53 -5.92 -21.19
C SER A 157 -1.85 -7.07 -20.43
N ARG A 158 -0.52 -7.06 -20.40
CA ARG A 158 0.32 -8.11 -19.83
C ARG A 158 1.61 -7.57 -19.21
N VAL A 159 2.03 -8.23 -18.15
CA VAL A 159 3.23 -7.93 -17.38
C VAL A 159 3.87 -9.25 -16.98
N HIS A 160 5.15 -9.40 -17.28
CA HIS A 160 5.96 -10.51 -16.80
C HIS A 160 6.63 -10.16 -15.47
N VAL A 161 6.58 -11.09 -14.52
CA VAL A 161 7.25 -10.95 -13.23
C VAL A 161 8.23 -12.11 -13.05
N ASP A 162 9.51 -11.78 -13.00
CA ASP A 162 10.60 -12.72 -12.75
C ASP A 162 11.03 -12.60 -11.28
N PRO A 163 10.61 -13.52 -10.39
CA PRO A 163 11.06 -13.49 -8.99
C PRO A 163 12.55 -13.83 -8.90
N VAL A 164 13.29 -13.06 -8.09
CA VAL A 164 14.70 -13.29 -7.75
C VAL A 164 14.81 -13.82 -6.31
N CYS A 165 14.14 -13.16 -5.37
CA CYS A 165 14.04 -13.58 -3.97
C CYS A 165 12.57 -13.66 -3.54
N GLY A 166 12.16 -14.83 -3.06
CA GLY A 166 10.77 -15.15 -2.74
C GLY A 166 10.04 -15.85 -3.88
N ARG A 167 8.78 -16.20 -3.66
CA ARG A 167 7.93 -16.86 -4.66
C ARG A 167 6.68 -16.05 -4.92
N THR A 168 6.44 -15.69 -6.18
CA THR A 168 5.19 -15.06 -6.61
C THR A 168 4.02 -16.01 -6.30
N GLU A 169 3.21 -15.66 -5.30
CA GLU A 169 2.02 -16.42 -4.89
C GLU A 169 0.79 -15.95 -5.66
N ARG A 170 0.70 -14.64 -5.91
CA ARG A 170 -0.41 -14.04 -6.65
C ARG A 170 0.08 -12.86 -7.47
N LEU A 171 -0.37 -12.78 -8.71
CA LEU A 171 -0.20 -11.65 -9.60
C LEU A 171 -1.60 -11.23 -10.07
N HIS A 172 -1.95 -9.95 -9.91
CA HIS A 172 -3.21 -9.40 -10.39
C HIS A 172 -2.94 -8.10 -11.13
N LEU A 173 -3.33 -8.06 -12.40
CA LEU A 173 -3.29 -6.86 -13.23
C LEU A 173 -4.67 -6.22 -13.23
N HIS A 174 -4.70 -4.90 -13.15
CA HIS A 174 -5.88 -4.09 -13.32
C HIS A 174 -5.67 -3.16 -14.54
N PRO A 175 -6.03 -3.61 -15.77
CA PRO A 175 -5.67 -2.91 -17.00
C PRO A 175 -6.22 -1.48 -17.08
N GLU A 176 -7.45 -1.25 -16.60
CA GLU A 176 -8.10 0.07 -16.62
C GLU A 176 -7.32 1.15 -15.85
N SER A 177 -6.56 0.73 -14.85
CA SER A 177 -5.76 1.65 -14.02
C SER A 177 -4.26 1.46 -14.17
N GLY A 178 -3.82 0.62 -15.13
CA GLY A 178 -2.41 0.32 -15.36
C GLY A 178 -1.69 -0.27 -14.13
N SER A 179 -2.40 -0.92 -13.23
CA SER A 179 -1.84 -1.30 -11.93
C SER A 179 -1.60 -2.79 -11.76
N VAL A 180 -0.58 -3.13 -10.96
CA VAL A 180 -0.14 -4.51 -10.75
C VAL A 180 0.04 -4.78 -9.26
N LEU A 181 -0.68 -5.77 -8.75
CA LEU A 181 -0.51 -6.30 -7.40
C LEU A 181 0.28 -7.60 -7.44
N ILE A 182 1.34 -7.68 -6.64
CA ILE A 182 2.22 -8.84 -6.52
C ILE A 182 2.28 -9.27 -5.07
N ALA A 183 1.72 -10.44 -4.76
CA ALA A 183 1.95 -11.10 -3.47
C ALA A 183 3.14 -12.04 -3.60
N THR A 184 4.21 -11.75 -2.87
CA THR A 184 5.43 -12.57 -2.82
C THR A 184 5.52 -13.27 -1.48
N ARG A 185 5.46 -14.60 -1.50
CA ARG A 185 5.64 -15.44 -0.32
C ARG A 185 7.12 -15.56 0.02
N PHE A 186 7.44 -15.52 1.31
CA PHE A 186 8.76 -15.86 1.81
C PHE A 186 8.97 -17.39 1.75
N GLY A 187 10.22 -17.84 1.79
CA GLY A 187 10.54 -19.28 1.81
C GLY A 187 10.06 -20.01 3.08
N ARG A 188 9.73 -19.26 4.12
CA ARG A 188 9.26 -19.73 5.43
C ARG A 188 8.44 -18.65 6.12
N ASP A 189 7.72 -19.02 7.16
CA ASP A 189 7.11 -18.05 8.06
C ASP A 189 8.22 -17.38 8.89
N LEU A 190 8.13 -16.05 9.03
CA LEU A 190 9.08 -15.27 9.81
C LEU A 190 8.60 -15.15 11.25
N LEU A 191 9.53 -15.27 12.19
CA LEU A 191 9.38 -14.86 13.57
C LEU A 191 9.58 -13.36 13.69
N ARG A 192 9.04 -12.78 14.75
CA ARG A 192 9.19 -11.36 15.08
C ARG A 192 10.67 -10.98 15.10
N GLY A 193 11.02 -9.92 14.37
CA GLY A 193 12.37 -9.38 14.28
C GLY A 193 13.23 -9.98 13.16
N GLU A 194 12.85 -11.13 12.62
CA GLU A 194 13.55 -11.73 11.48
C GLU A 194 13.35 -10.90 10.20
N THR A 195 14.29 -11.06 9.29
CA THR A 195 14.32 -10.31 8.03
C THR A 195 14.21 -11.23 6.83
N ALA A 196 13.63 -10.70 5.75
CA ALA A 196 13.60 -11.36 4.45
C ALA A 196 13.88 -10.34 3.34
N LEU A 197 14.42 -10.85 2.23
CA LEU A 197 14.51 -10.13 0.96
C LEU A 197 13.33 -10.53 0.08
N VAL A 198 12.75 -9.52 -0.57
CA VAL A 198 11.78 -9.70 -1.66
C VAL A 198 12.34 -8.99 -2.85
N GLU A 199 12.67 -9.75 -3.89
CA GLU A 199 13.28 -9.22 -5.10
C GLU A 199 12.62 -9.81 -6.33
N TYR A 200 12.31 -8.97 -7.30
CA TYR A 200 11.74 -9.39 -8.58
C TYR A 200 12.02 -8.34 -9.65
N ARG A 201 11.90 -8.78 -10.91
CA ARG A 201 11.88 -7.91 -12.08
C ARG A 201 10.50 -7.92 -12.69
N LEU A 202 10.02 -6.74 -13.04
CA LEU A 202 8.74 -6.51 -13.71
C LEU A 202 9.04 -5.99 -15.11
N ARG A 203 8.47 -6.63 -16.13
CA ARG A 203 8.61 -6.25 -17.55
C ARG A 203 7.22 -6.15 -18.18
N PRO A 204 6.72 -4.94 -18.47
CA PRO A 204 5.49 -4.78 -19.24
C PRO A 204 5.71 -5.30 -20.67
N GLU A 205 4.72 -5.99 -21.24
CA GLU A 205 4.80 -6.50 -22.61
C GLU A 205 4.53 -5.37 -23.62
N ASP A 206 3.50 -4.56 -23.35
CA ASP A 206 3.09 -3.45 -24.22
C ASP A 206 3.01 -2.12 -23.45
N GLY A 207 3.93 -1.21 -23.80
CA GLY A 207 3.90 0.20 -23.44
C GLY A 207 3.21 1.02 -24.53
N VAL A 208 2.12 1.75 -24.27
CA VAL A 208 1.52 2.63 -25.30
C VAL A 208 2.16 4.01 -25.24
N LEU A 209 2.31 4.55 -24.03
CA LEU A 209 2.79 5.91 -23.81
C LEU A 209 4.17 5.96 -23.15
N PRO A 210 5.03 6.92 -23.56
CA PRO A 210 6.25 7.20 -22.82
C PRO A 210 5.94 7.58 -21.37
N ALA A 211 6.68 7.01 -20.43
CA ALA A 211 6.59 7.43 -19.04
C ALA A 211 7.15 8.86 -18.91
N GLY A 212 6.48 9.72 -18.15
CA GLY A 212 6.98 11.06 -17.78
C GLY A 212 7.35 11.16 -16.30
N ARG A 213 7.14 10.09 -15.54
CA ARG A 213 7.23 10.05 -14.09
C ARG A 213 7.35 8.60 -13.64
N HIS A 214 7.90 8.42 -12.45
CA HIS A 214 7.80 7.20 -11.65
C HIS A 214 7.77 7.57 -10.18
N GLU A 215 6.81 7.03 -9.42
CA GLU A 215 6.65 7.29 -7.98
C GLU A 215 6.46 5.98 -7.21
N HIS A 216 7.08 5.92 -6.03
CA HIS A 216 6.90 4.85 -5.06
C HIS A 216 6.09 5.35 -3.87
N GLY A 217 5.04 4.60 -3.53
CA GLY A 217 4.18 4.89 -2.39
C GLY A 217 4.73 4.30 -1.09
N VAL A 218 5.11 5.18 -0.16
CA VAL A 218 5.58 4.82 1.17
C VAL A 218 4.41 4.95 2.15
N ASN A 219 3.86 3.82 2.61
CA ASN A 219 2.70 3.80 3.53
C ASN A 219 3.10 3.87 5.01
N SER A 220 4.32 3.48 5.34
CA SER A 220 4.93 3.59 6.66
C SER A 220 6.40 3.98 6.49
N PRO A 221 7.00 4.75 7.41
CA PRO A 221 8.36 5.25 7.22
C PRO A 221 9.39 4.13 6.96
N HIS A 222 10.19 4.27 5.91
CA HIS A 222 11.31 3.37 5.59
C HIS A 222 12.62 3.98 6.11
N ARG A 223 13.63 3.16 6.41
CA ARG A 223 14.97 3.70 6.75
C ARG A 223 15.67 4.27 5.53
N ALA A 224 15.55 3.62 4.38
CA ALA A 224 16.14 4.08 3.14
C ALA A 224 15.25 3.76 1.93
N TYR A 225 15.16 4.70 1.00
CA TYR A 225 14.61 4.48 -0.33
C TYR A 225 15.59 5.00 -1.37
N LEU A 226 15.90 4.14 -2.35
CA LEU A 226 16.72 4.47 -3.51
C LEU A 226 15.94 4.15 -4.78
N LEU A 227 15.73 5.17 -5.61
CA LEU A 227 15.22 5.04 -6.97
C LEU A 227 16.34 5.41 -7.93
N GLN A 228 16.58 4.57 -8.93
CA GLN A 228 17.45 4.87 -10.05
C GLN A 228 16.69 4.66 -11.35
N VAL A 229 16.78 5.63 -12.27
CA VAL A 229 16.16 5.57 -13.59
C VAL A 229 17.26 5.66 -14.64
N PHE A 230 17.32 4.66 -15.51
CA PHE A 230 18.18 4.63 -16.69
C PHE A 230 17.37 5.03 -17.92
N PHE A 231 17.79 6.12 -18.56
CA PHE A 231 17.24 6.59 -19.82
C PHE A 231 17.99 5.94 -20.98
N HIS A 232 17.28 5.60 -22.05
CA HIS A 232 17.94 5.08 -23.25
C HIS A 232 18.79 6.19 -23.90
N PRO A 233 20.01 5.90 -24.40
CA PRO A 233 20.88 6.91 -25.01
C PRO A 233 20.26 7.64 -26.21
N ALA A 234 19.39 6.97 -26.96
CA ALA A 234 18.65 7.58 -28.08
C ALA A 234 17.49 8.48 -27.64
N ARG A 235 17.12 8.48 -26.35
CA ARG A 235 16.01 9.27 -25.83
C ARG A 235 16.29 9.75 -24.41
N VAL A 236 17.00 10.86 -24.32
CA VAL A 236 17.44 11.48 -23.07
C VAL A 236 16.49 12.63 -22.70
N PRO A 237 16.02 12.76 -21.45
CA PRO A 237 15.09 13.82 -21.07
C PRO A 237 15.74 15.22 -21.11
N ALA A 238 14.97 16.23 -21.52
CA ALA A 238 15.39 17.63 -21.47
C ALA A 238 15.43 18.17 -20.03
N VAL A 239 14.52 17.67 -19.18
CA VAL A 239 14.46 18.00 -17.75
C VAL A 239 14.23 16.72 -16.98
N CYS A 240 14.98 16.50 -15.91
CA CYS A 240 14.72 15.47 -14.91
C CYS A 240 14.72 16.12 -13.52
N GLN A 241 13.78 15.76 -12.65
CA GLN A 241 13.63 16.36 -11.34
C GLN A 241 13.06 15.37 -10.32
N THR A 242 13.36 15.60 -9.04
CA THR A 242 12.73 14.84 -7.94
C THR A 242 11.28 15.29 -7.74
N THR A 243 10.42 14.37 -7.30
CA THR A 243 9.05 14.68 -6.86
C THR A 243 8.80 14.11 -5.47
N PHE A 244 8.02 14.84 -4.68
CA PHE A 244 7.43 14.34 -3.44
C PHE A 244 5.99 14.84 -3.33
N ARG A 245 5.07 13.94 -2.99
CA ARG A 245 3.70 14.29 -2.65
C ARG A 245 3.27 13.59 -1.35
N PRO A 246 2.64 14.30 -0.39
CA PRO A 246 2.10 13.68 0.81
C PRO A 246 1.03 12.59 0.54
N ASP A 247 0.29 12.76 -0.55
CA ASP A 247 -0.75 11.87 -1.08
C ASP A 247 -0.97 12.17 -2.58
N ALA A 248 -1.81 11.38 -3.24
CA ALA A 248 -2.04 11.49 -4.68
C ALA A 248 -2.81 12.74 -5.12
N ASP A 249 -3.56 13.37 -4.21
CA ASP A 249 -4.37 14.56 -4.50
C ASP A 249 -3.57 15.85 -4.27
N ALA A 250 -2.43 15.76 -3.58
CA ALA A 250 -1.54 16.89 -3.35
C ALA A 250 -0.70 17.28 -4.58
N GLU A 251 -0.40 18.57 -4.69
CA GLU A 251 0.55 19.08 -5.68
C GLU A 251 2.00 18.60 -5.39
N PRO A 252 2.81 18.27 -6.43
CA PRO A 252 4.22 17.97 -6.27
C PRO A 252 5.00 19.08 -5.56
N LYS A 253 5.74 18.71 -4.52
CA LYS A 253 6.65 19.61 -3.77
C LYS A 253 8.08 19.10 -3.81
N GLY A 254 9.03 19.97 -3.43
CA GLY A 254 10.44 19.61 -3.34
C GLY A 254 11.07 19.26 -4.70
N LEU A 255 10.60 19.94 -5.76
CA LEU A 255 11.11 19.77 -7.12
C LEU A 255 12.55 20.25 -7.19
N ARG A 256 13.48 19.31 -7.38
CA ARG A 256 14.90 19.61 -7.59
C ARG A 256 15.33 19.03 -8.91
N ARG A 257 15.80 19.87 -9.82
CA ARG A 257 16.40 19.42 -11.09
C ARG A 257 17.63 18.57 -10.84
N LEU A 258 17.75 17.49 -11.58
CA LEU A 258 18.86 16.54 -11.54
C LEU A 258 19.65 16.64 -12.84
N ARG A 259 20.97 16.50 -12.72
CA ARG A 259 21.83 16.21 -13.87
C ARG A 259 21.87 14.70 -14.05
N LEU A 260 21.93 14.26 -15.30
CA LEU A 260 22.09 12.84 -15.59
C LEU A 260 23.55 12.45 -15.40
N ASP A 261 23.76 11.29 -14.79
CA ASP A 261 25.04 10.61 -14.66
C ASP A 261 25.28 9.70 -15.89
N VAL A 262 26.50 9.20 -16.09
CA VAL A 262 26.83 8.26 -17.17
C VAL A 262 26.27 6.86 -16.83
N PRO A 263 25.64 6.13 -17.77
CA PRO A 263 25.38 6.44 -19.18
C PRO A 263 23.93 6.94 -19.41
N HIS A 264 23.55 8.09 -18.86
CA HIS A 264 22.19 8.65 -18.84
C HIS A 264 21.29 8.10 -17.73
N SER A 265 21.77 8.12 -16.48
CA SER A 265 20.93 7.75 -15.32
C SER A 265 20.67 8.91 -14.38
N ALA A 266 19.52 8.90 -13.70
CA ALA A 266 19.24 9.80 -12.58
C ALA A 266 18.85 8.97 -11.37
N HIS A 267 19.11 9.48 -10.16
CA HIS A 267 18.72 8.78 -8.96
C HIS A 267 18.18 9.72 -7.88
N LEU A 268 17.36 9.14 -7.00
CA LEU A 268 16.79 9.74 -5.81
C LEU A 268 17.12 8.84 -4.63
N HIS A 269 17.80 9.39 -3.64
CA HIS A 269 17.99 8.75 -2.34
C HIS A 269 17.26 9.52 -1.23
N ARG A 270 16.58 8.79 -0.35
CA ARG A 270 15.95 9.30 0.86
C ARG A 270 16.38 8.45 2.05
N ASN A 271 17.12 9.06 2.97
CA ASN A 271 17.34 8.52 4.31
C ASN A 271 16.15 8.91 5.19
N ARG A 272 15.65 7.99 6.02
CA ARG A 272 14.41 8.15 6.80
C ARG A 272 13.25 8.60 5.91
N CYS A 273 12.93 7.79 4.92
CA CYS A 273 11.90 8.08 3.93
C CYS A 273 10.52 8.08 4.59
N GLU A 274 9.93 9.27 4.70
CA GLU A 274 8.62 9.48 5.32
C GLU A 274 7.49 8.98 4.44
N ARG A 275 6.29 8.88 5.04
CA ARG A 275 5.08 8.53 4.31
C ARG A 275 4.82 9.53 3.17
N GLY A 276 4.50 9.03 1.99
CA GLY A 276 4.22 9.85 0.80
C GLY A 276 4.55 9.13 -0.49
N LEU A 277 4.30 9.79 -1.61
CA LEU A 277 4.74 9.38 -2.94
C LEU A 277 6.08 10.04 -3.23
N HIS A 278 7.13 9.24 -3.41
CA HIS A 278 8.49 9.71 -3.70
C HIS A 278 8.91 9.26 -5.09
N GLY A 279 9.43 10.16 -5.91
CA GLY A 279 9.69 9.81 -7.30
C GLY A 279 10.63 10.73 -8.05
N LEU A 280 10.75 10.42 -9.34
CA LEU A 280 11.35 11.29 -10.35
C LEU A 280 10.30 11.61 -11.40
N ALA A 281 10.32 12.83 -11.89
CA ALA A 281 9.58 13.26 -13.07
C ALA A 281 10.54 13.81 -14.10
N TRP A 282 10.21 13.63 -15.36
CA TRP A 282 11.01 14.11 -16.46
C TRP A 282 10.15 14.56 -17.63
N THR A 283 10.72 15.45 -18.42
CA THR A 283 10.10 15.96 -19.63
C THR A 283 11.01 15.56 -20.78
N TRP A 284 10.43 14.85 -21.73
CA TRP A 284 11.12 14.53 -22.98
C TRP A 284 11.42 15.83 -23.74
N PRO A 285 12.52 15.88 -24.50
CA PRO A 285 12.71 16.93 -25.49
C PRO A 285 11.44 17.06 -26.33
N LYS A 286 11.07 18.30 -26.65
CA LYS A 286 10.05 18.54 -27.65
C LYS A 286 10.65 18.15 -29.00
N ASP A 287 10.55 16.89 -29.40
CA ASP A 287 10.99 16.51 -30.74
C ASP A 287 9.90 16.82 -31.75
N LEU A 288 10.23 17.73 -32.68
CA LEU A 288 10.11 17.48 -34.14
C LEU A 288 8.86 16.70 -34.58
N VAL A 289 7.68 17.30 -34.44
CA VAL A 289 6.48 16.96 -35.24
C VAL A 289 6.65 17.43 -36.69
N ALA A 290 7.88 17.57 -37.20
CA ALA A 290 8.13 17.83 -38.60
C ALA A 290 7.96 16.52 -39.40
N GLY A 291 6.74 16.00 -39.43
CA GLY A 291 6.23 15.35 -40.63
C GLY A 291 6.18 16.42 -41.72
N ARG A 292 7.33 16.73 -42.33
CA ARG A 292 7.36 17.37 -43.63
C ARG A 292 6.86 16.30 -44.60
N PRO A 293 5.71 16.43 -45.28
CA PRO A 293 5.46 15.60 -46.43
C PRO A 293 6.57 15.90 -47.44
N ALA A 294 7.26 14.84 -47.88
CA ALA A 294 8.06 14.90 -49.09
C ALA A 294 7.17 15.37 -50.24
N ALA A 295 7.77 16.18 -51.10
CA ALA A 295 7.13 16.84 -52.22
C ALA A 295 6.32 15.90 -53.11
N ALA A 296 5.19 16.43 -53.59
CA ALA A 296 4.73 16.24 -54.96
C ALA A 296 4.61 17.65 -55.57
#